data_AF-A0A2P7RXT5-F1
#
_entry.id   AF-A0A2P7RXT5-F1
#
_cell.length_a   1.000
_cell.length_b   1.000
_cell.length_c   1.000
_cell.angle_alpha   90.00
_cell.angle_beta   90.00
_cell.angle_gamma   90.00
#
_symmetry.space_group_name_H-M   'P 1'
#
loop_
_entity.id
_entity.type
_entity.pdbx_description
1 polymer ?
#
loop_
_entity_poly.entity_id
_entity_poly.type
_entity_poly.pdbx_seq_one_letter_code
_entity_poly.pdbx_strand_id
1 'polypeptide(L)' 'MKRVELHARLKAAQKHELVRGKDITTLTAFMDNKALEEHIEHYEQLIENHGKKNGKEAQSGSLPENSDN' A
#
# COMPACT_ATOMS: atom_id res chain seq x y z
N MET A 1 17.92 6.73 -7.68
CA MET A 1 17.08 7.90 -7.35
C MET A 1 17.82 8.83 -6.41
N LYS A 2 17.45 10.11 -6.35
CA LYS A 2 17.97 11.03 -5.33
C LYS A 2 17.20 10.80 -4.01
N ARG A 3 17.86 10.90 -2.86
CA ARG A 3 17.25 10.69 -1.53
C ARG A 3 16.01 11.56 -1.27
N VAL A 4 15.98 12.75 -1.86
CA VAL A 4 14.83 13.67 -1.83
C VAL A 4 13.57 13.06 -2.48
N GLU A 5 13.72 12.32 -3.58
CA GLU A 5 12.61 11.65 -4.26
C GLU A 5 12.06 10.49 -3.41
N LEU A 6 12.95 9.74 -2.75
CA LEU A 6 12.56 8.68 -1.82
C LEU A 6 11.76 9.25 -0.63
N HIS A 7 12.21 10.36 -0.04
CA HIS A 7 11.44 11.03 1.02
C HIS A 7 10.08 11.53 0.55
N ALA A 8 9.97 12.01 -0.70
CA ALA A 8 8.69 12.43 -1.27
C ALA A 8 7.72 11.24 -1.42
N ARG A 9 8.19 10.10 -1.96
CA ARG A 9 7.40 8.85 -2.04
C ARG A 9 6.97 8.36 -0.68
N LEU A 10 7.89 8.33 0.28
CA LEU A 10 7.59 7.92 1.65
C LEU A 10 6.49 8.80 2.28
N LYS A 11 6.59 10.12 2.11
CA LYS A 11 5.60 11.06 2.63
C LYS A 11 4.24 10.88 1.96
N ALA A 12 4.20 10.49 0.69
CA ALA A 12 2.96 10.15 0.00
C ALA A 12 2.33 8.87 0.58
N ALA A 13 3.13 7.81 0.78
CA ALA A 13 2.66 6.56 1.39
C ALA A 13 2.17 6.78 2.84
N GLN A 14 2.85 7.61 3.64
CA GLN A 14 2.45 7.95 5.01
C GLN A 14 1.10 8.68 5.13
N LYS A 15 0.63 9.36 4.07
CA LYS A 15 -0.70 9.97 4.06
C LYS A 15 -1.83 8.94 4.03
N HIS A 16 -1.53 7.71 3.61
CA HIS A 16 -2.51 6.64 3.58
C HIS A 16 -2.89 6.20 5.00
N GLU A 17 -4.19 5.99 5.25
CA GLU A 17 -4.74 5.69 6.58
C GLU A 17 -4.08 4.50 7.29
N LEU A 18 -3.65 3.49 6.53
CA LEU A 18 -2.95 2.29 7.02
C LEU A 18 -1.56 2.55 7.59
N VAL A 19 -0.95 3.64 7.16
CA VAL A 19 0.44 3.99 7.40
C VAL A 19 0.53 5.27 8.25
N ARG A 20 -0.58 6.00 8.33
CA ARG A 20 -0.78 7.19 9.16
C ARG A 20 -0.54 6.85 10.64
N GLY A 21 0.38 7.56 11.27
CA GLY A 21 0.72 7.40 12.69
C GLY A 21 1.85 6.41 12.98
N LYS A 22 2.38 5.71 11.97
CA LYS A 22 3.65 5.00 12.11
C LYS A 22 4.80 6.00 11.94
N ASP A 23 5.72 6.06 12.90
CA ASP A 23 6.93 6.91 12.89
C ASP A 23 8.00 6.41 11.90
N ILE A 24 7.58 6.22 10.65
CA ILE A 24 8.38 5.62 9.59
C ILE A 24 9.48 6.59 9.16
N THR A 25 9.23 7.89 9.24
CA THR A 25 10.21 8.95 8.98
C THR A 25 11.43 8.86 9.90
N THR A 26 11.23 8.47 11.17
CA THR A 26 12.33 8.33 12.14
C THR A 26 13.14 7.07 11.86
N LEU A 27 12.48 5.94 11.56
CA LEU A 27 13.13 4.68 11.17
C LEU A 27 13.94 4.81 9.87
N THR A 28 13.39 5.53 8.90
CA THR A 28 14.00 5.72 7.57
C THR A 28 15.13 6.75 7.53
N ALA A 29 15.27 7.58 8.56
CA ALA A 29 16.36 8.55 8.67
C ALA A 29 17.74 7.87 8.74
N PHE A 30 17.81 6.69 9.36
CA PHE A 30 19.03 5.90 9.54
C PHE A 30 19.29 4.87 8.44
N MET A 31 18.35 4.73 7.49
CA MET A 31 18.49 3.80 6.36
C MET A 31 19.36 4.40 5.25
N ASP A 32 20.09 3.55 4.55
CA ASP A 32 20.72 3.89 3.28
C ASP A 32 19.66 3.95 2.16
N ASN A 33 20.02 4.52 1.02
CA ASN A 33 19.06 4.76 -0.06
C ASN A 33 18.42 3.46 -0.58
N LYS A 34 19.16 2.34 -0.56
CA LYS A 34 18.66 1.05 -1.04
C LYS A 34 17.61 0.49 -0.06
N ALA A 35 17.92 0.42 1.24
CA ALA A 35 16.95 -0.05 2.22
C ALA A 35 15.72 0.87 2.30
N LEU A 36 15.92 2.18 2.12
CA LEU A 36 14.82 3.14 2.07
C LEU A 36 13.87 2.87 0.88
N GLU A 37 14.41 2.57 -0.29
CA GLU A 37 13.64 2.23 -1.48
C GLU A 37 12.82 0.94 -1.28
N GLU A 38 13.46 -0.14 -0.81
CA GLU A 38 12.77 -1.41 -0.48
C GLU A 38 11.67 -1.21 0.57
N HIS A 39 11.92 -0.35 1.57
CA HIS A 39 10.95 -0.06 2.61
C HIS A 39 9.72 0.71 2.08
N ILE A 40 9.94 1.67 1.16
CA ILE A 40 8.86 2.41 0.51
C ILE A 40 8.02 1.49 -0.36
N GLU A 41 8.65 0.62 -1.16
CA GLU A 41 7.94 -0.34 -2.01
C GLU A 41 7.04 -1.27 -1.19
N HIS A 42 7.50 -1.73 -0.03
CA HIS A 42 6.68 -2.55 0.85
C HIS A 42 5.41 -1.80 1.33
N TYR A 43 5.50 -0.52 1.70
CA TYR A 43 4.30 0.25 2.06
C TYR A 43 3.37 0.48 0.88
N GLU A 44 3.91 0.77 -0.30
CA GLU A 44 3.12 0.96 -1.51
C GLU A 44 2.34 -0.32 -1.86
N GLN A 45 2.98 -1.49 -1.76
CA GLN A 45 2.31 -2.79 -1.94
C GLN A 45 1.24 -3.04 -0.88
N LEU A 46 1.48 -2.67 0.38
CA LEU A 46 0.49 -2.81 1.45
C LEU A 46 -0.76 -1.94 1.18
N ILE A 47 -0.53 -0.71 0.72
CA ILE A 47 -1.59 0.23 0.33
C ILE A 47 -2.37 -0.33 -0.87
N GLU A 48 -1.68 -0.79 -1.91
CA GLU A 48 -2.32 -1.36 -3.10
C GLU A 48 -3.14 -2.61 -2.76
N ASN A 49 -2.61 -3.51 -1.92
CA ASN A 49 -3.29 -4.72 -1.50
C ASN A 49 -4.54 -4.43 -0.64
N HIS A 50 -4.51 -3.39 0.18
CA HIS A 50 -5.68 -2.96 0.93
C HIS A 50 -6.72 -2.29 0.02
N GLY A 51 -6.29 -1.46 -0.95
CA GLY A 51 -7.17 -0.92 -1.98
C GLY A 51 -7.85 -2.02 -2.80
N LYS A 52 -7.12 -3.09 -3.15
CA LYS A 52 -7.67 -4.28 -3.83
C LYS A 52 -8.63 -5.09 -2.96
N LYS A 53 -8.40 -5.18 -1.65
CA LYS A 53 -9.33 -5.87 -0.72
C LYS A 53 -10.61 -5.07 -0.52
N ASN A 54 -10.51 -3.75 -0.36
CA ASN A 54 -11.66 -2.88 -0.16
C ASN A 54 -12.39 -2.55 -1.46
N GLY A 55 -11.77 -2.77 -2.63
CA GLY A 55 -12.38 -2.68 -3.95
C GLY A 55 -12.99 -3.98 -4.48
N LYS A 56 -12.96 -5.07 -3.71
CA LYS A 56 -13.53 -6.39 -4.09
C LYS A 56 -14.93 -6.64 -3.53
N GLU A 57 -15.78 -5.62 -3.51
CA GLU A 57 -17.24 -5.78 -3.36
C GLU A 57 -18.02 -5.29 -4.59
N ALA A 58 -17.41 -5.28 -5.76
CA ALA A 58 -18.13 -4.99 -7.00
C ALA A 58 -17.63 -5.86 -8.17
N GLN A 59 -17.82 -7.17 -8.10
CA GLN A 59 -18.16 -7.96 -9.28
C GLN A 59 -18.68 -9.38 -8.95
N SER A 60 -19.86 -9.63 -9.51
CA SER A 60 -20.52 -10.92 -9.77
C SER A 60 -20.94 -11.78 -8.57
N GLY A 61 -22.04 -11.39 -7.93
CA GLY A 61 -23.06 -12.37 -7.57
C GLY A 61 -23.76 -12.84 -8.85
N SER A 62 -23.26 -13.89 -9.48
CA SER A 62 -24.08 -14.70 -10.37
C SER A 62 -24.68 -15.80 -9.50
N LEU A 63 -25.98 -15.68 -9.18
CA LEU A 63 -26.73 -16.78 -8.57
C LEU A 63 -26.55 -18.03 -9.44
N PRO A 64 -26.32 -19.22 -8.87
CA PRO A 64 -26.56 -20.45 -9.61
C PRO A 64 -28.05 -20.52 -9.92
N GLU A 65 -28.39 -20.45 -11.20
CA GLU A 65 -29.75 -20.69 -11.69
C GLU A 65 -30.09 -22.15 -11.37
N ASN A 66 -30.98 -22.34 -10.40
CA ASN A 66 -31.56 -23.65 -10.09
C ASN A 66 -32.20 -24.17 -11.36
N SER A 67 -31.61 -25.22 -11.95
CA SER A 67 -32.28 -26.03 -12.96
C SER A 67 -33.19 -26.99 -12.21
N ASP A 68 -34.47 -26.61 -12.13
CA ASP A 68 -35.55 -27.49 -11.69
C ASP A 68 -35.60 -28.76 -12.57
N ASN A 69 -36.00 -29.83 -11.89
CA ASN A 69 -36.11 -31.23 -12.28
C ASN A 69 -36.99 -31.52 -13.51
#